data_AF-A0A250WVH0-F1
#
_entry.id   AF-A0A250WVH0-F1
#
_cell.length_a   1.000
_cell.length_b   1.000
_cell.length_c   1.000
_cell.angle_alpha   90.00
_cell.angle_beta   90.00
_cell.angle_gamma   90.00
#
_symmetry.space_group_name_H-M   'P 1'
#
loop_
_entity.id
_entity.type
_entity.pdbx_description
1 polymer ?
#
loop_
_entity_poly.entity_id
_entity_poly.type
_entity_poly.pdbx_seq_one_letter_code
_entity_poly.pdbx_strand_id
1 'polypeptide(L)'
;MSLPSNFCMKAKQASMVQPITPTSWPKQFHATLFQNRSNSLAIVDLFYDWTGGRNLNIIGSQLGAKGTIFDIEFNNHSSFYYNKDFPDRGCRAIKFEVGRCSPFIEDVVVGGKAHRG
;
A
#
# COMPACT_ATOMS: atom_id res chain seq x y z
N MET A 1 4.34 -55.16 39.84
CA MET A 1 4.67 -53.87 39.20
C MET A 1 5.32 -54.19 37.86
N SER A 2 4.60 -53.99 36.76
CA SER A 2 5.10 -54.17 35.40
C SER A 2 4.37 -53.15 34.54
N LEU A 3 5.12 -52.23 33.94
CA LEU A 3 4.63 -51.36 32.86
C LEU A 3 5.27 -51.89 31.57
N PRO A 4 4.50 -52.18 30.51
CA PRO A 4 5.10 -52.48 29.23
C PRO A 4 5.67 -51.19 28.63
N SER A 5 6.97 -51.24 28.38
CA SER A 5 7.69 -50.34 27.49
C SER A 5 7.18 -50.51 26.05
N ASN A 6 7.34 -49.44 25.27
CA ASN A 6 7.10 -49.33 23.82
C ASN A 6 5.75 -48.75 23.39
N PHE A 7 5.61 -47.44 23.60
CA PHE A 7 4.99 -46.58 22.59
C PHE A 7 6.02 -45.56 22.13
N CYS A 8 6.80 -45.89 21.10
CA CYS A 8 7.60 -44.91 20.38
C CYS A 8 6.67 -44.25 19.36
N MET A 9 6.11 -43.09 19.68
CA MET A 9 5.43 -42.26 18.69
C MET A 9 6.51 -41.75 17.72
N LYS A 10 6.43 -42.13 16.44
CA LYS A 10 7.24 -41.47 15.41
C LYS A 10 6.83 -40.01 15.34
N ALA A 11 7.74 -39.10 15.69
CA ALA A 11 7.55 -37.68 15.46
C ALA A 11 7.31 -37.47 13.95
N LYS A 12 6.15 -36.91 13.60
CA LYS A 12 5.87 -36.45 12.24
C LYS A 12 6.76 -35.24 12.02
N GLN A 13 7.74 -35.36 11.13
CA GLN A 13 8.66 -34.26 10.85
C GLN A 13 7.85 -33.07 10.33
N ALA A 14 7.80 -31.98 11.11
CA ALA A 14 7.25 -30.73 10.65
C ALA A 14 8.06 -30.30 9.42
N SER A 15 7.42 -30.12 8.27
CA SER A 15 8.10 -29.54 7.12
C SER A 15 8.58 -28.17 7.55
N MET A 16 9.90 -27.95 7.55
CA MET A 16 10.45 -26.61 7.72
C MET A 16 9.89 -25.77 6.57
N VAL A 17 8.89 -24.94 6.86
CA VAL A 17 8.43 -23.91 5.93
C VAL A 17 9.63 -22.98 5.78
N GLN A 18 10.33 -23.07 4.66
CA GLN A 18 11.37 -22.12 4.32
C GLN A 18 10.75 -20.72 4.37
N PRO A 19 11.33 -19.77 5.13
CA PRO A 19 10.83 -18.41 5.16
C PRO A 19 10.84 -17.88 3.73
N ILE A 20 9.65 -17.58 3.19
CA ILE A 20 9.57 -16.92 1.90
C ILE A 20 10.04 -15.48 2.11
N THR A 21 11.18 -15.12 1.52
CA THR A 21 11.59 -13.72 1.49
C THR A 21 10.68 -12.99 0.51
N PRO A 22 9.89 -11.99 0.95
CA PRO A 22 9.03 -11.25 0.05
C PRO A 22 9.87 -10.54 -1.00
N THR A 23 9.35 -10.44 -2.21
CA THR A 23 9.98 -9.66 -3.27
C THR A 23 10.12 -8.20 -2.82
N SER A 24 11.28 -7.61 -3.06
CA SER A 24 11.49 -6.18 -2.80
C SER A 24 10.51 -5.34 -3.63
N TRP A 25 9.79 -4.45 -2.96
CA TRP A 25 8.96 -3.43 -3.56
C TRP A 25 9.71 -2.59 -4.61
N PRO A 26 9.09 -2.29 -5.76
CA PRO A 26 9.69 -1.46 -6.78
C PRO A 26 10.00 -0.05 -6.27
N LYS A 27 11.19 0.47 -6.58
CA LYS A 27 11.58 1.85 -6.24
C LYS A 27 10.74 2.89 -6.99
N GLN A 28 10.27 2.55 -8.19
CA GLN A 28 9.44 3.41 -9.03
C GLN A 28 8.39 2.57 -9.73
N PHE A 29 7.16 3.06 -9.79
CA PHE A 29 6.09 2.45 -10.58
C PHE A 29 4.95 3.45 -10.83
N HIS A 30 4.09 3.11 -11.79
CA HIS A 30 2.79 3.77 -12.00
C HIS A 30 1.69 2.74 -11.78
N ALA A 31 0.62 3.14 -11.11
CA ALA A 31 -0.56 2.32 -10.90
C ALA A 31 -1.83 3.17 -10.92
N THR A 32 -2.91 2.60 -11.44
CA THR A 32 -4.26 3.17 -11.32
C THR A 32 -4.99 2.49 -10.16
N LEU A 33 -5.50 3.30 -9.24
CA LEU A 33 -6.15 2.87 -8.01
C LEU A 33 -7.62 3.30 -8.04
N PHE A 34 -8.49 2.46 -7.47
CA PHE A 34 -9.86 2.84 -7.12
C PHE A 34 -9.91 3.09 -5.62
N GLN A 35 -10.02 4.36 -5.23
CA GLN A 35 -9.99 4.77 -3.82
C GLN A 35 -11.38 5.21 -3.36
N ASN A 36 -11.86 4.63 -2.27
CA ASN A 36 -13.08 5.08 -1.62
C ASN A 36 -12.71 5.84 -0.33
N ARG A 37 -13.04 7.13 -0.27
CA ARG A 37 -12.93 7.95 0.94
C ARG A 37 -14.32 8.40 1.35
N SER A 38 -14.81 7.86 2.47
CA SER A 38 -16.12 8.23 3.05
C SER A 38 -17.27 8.14 2.04
N ASN A 39 -17.36 7.03 1.31
CA ASN A 39 -18.34 6.78 0.23
C ASN A 39 -18.16 7.65 -1.04
N SER A 40 -17.05 8.37 -1.16
CA SER A 40 -16.65 9.04 -2.40
C SER A 40 -15.63 8.18 -3.13
N LEU A 41 -16.06 7.54 -4.22
CA LEU A 41 -15.15 6.78 -5.08
C LEU A 41 -14.39 7.73 -6.03
N ALA A 42 -13.10 7.49 -6.19
CA ALA A 42 -12.22 8.21 -7.11
C ALA A 42 -11.32 7.22 -7.85
N ILE A 43 -10.99 7.56 -9.09
CA ILE A 43 -9.90 6.92 -9.83
C ILE A 43 -8.65 7.74 -9.59
N VAL A 44 -7.56 7.09 -9.19
CA VAL A 44 -6.30 7.75 -8.85
C VAL A 44 -5.17 7.15 -9.64
N ASP A 45 -4.49 7.96 -10.45
CA ASP A 45 -3.20 7.59 -11.01
C ASP A 45 -2.10 7.95 -10.01
N LEU A 46 -1.45 6.92 -9.48
CA LEU A 46 -0.32 7.03 -8.58
C LEU A 46 0.98 6.87 -9.36
N PHE A 47 1.81 7.90 -9.35
CA PHE A 47 3.21 7.84 -9.75
C PHE A 47 4.08 7.79 -8.50
N TYR A 48 4.61 6.60 -8.21
CA TYR A 48 5.45 6.37 -7.05
C TYR A 48 6.92 6.54 -7.41
N ASP A 49 7.64 7.38 -6.67
CA ASP A 49 9.05 7.67 -6.87
C ASP A 49 9.80 7.66 -5.54
N TRP A 50 10.28 6.48 -5.14
CA TRP A 50 11.07 6.32 -3.91
C TRP A 50 12.39 7.06 -3.99
N THR A 51 13.12 6.92 -5.10
CA THR A 51 14.44 7.50 -5.29
C THR A 51 14.38 9.04 -5.28
N GLY A 52 13.37 9.62 -5.92
CA GLY A 52 13.11 11.06 -5.91
C GLY A 52 12.35 11.54 -4.66
N GLY A 53 12.03 10.65 -3.72
CA GLY A 53 11.40 11.02 -2.45
C GLY A 53 10.00 11.61 -2.59
N ARG A 54 9.23 11.26 -3.63
CA ARG A 54 7.91 11.85 -3.91
C ARG A 54 6.88 10.84 -4.40
N ASN A 55 5.60 11.12 -4.18
CA ASN A 55 4.49 10.45 -4.82
C ASN A 55 3.60 11.52 -5.46
N LEU A 56 3.11 11.27 -6.66
CA LEU A 56 2.07 12.09 -7.28
C LEU A 56 0.80 11.26 -7.40
N ASN A 57 -0.27 11.73 -6.79
CA ASN A 57 -1.62 11.22 -6.99
C ASN A 57 -2.38 12.21 -7.89
N ILE A 58 -2.87 11.73 -9.04
CA ILE A 58 -3.82 12.47 -9.89
C ILE A 58 -5.20 11.88 -9.63
N ILE A 59 -6.05 12.64 -8.95
CA ILE A 59 -7.30 12.18 -8.38
C ILE A 59 -8.46 12.71 -9.22
N GLY A 60 -9.11 11.79 -9.94
CA GLY A 60 -10.33 12.05 -10.70
C GLY A 60 -11.56 11.70 -9.88
N SER A 61 -12.41 12.69 -9.61
CA SER A 61 -13.74 12.43 -9.04
C SER A 61 -14.68 11.79 -10.07
N GLN A 62 -15.55 10.89 -9.63
CA GLN A 62 -16.62 10.37 -10.49
C GLN A 62 -17.46 11.54 -11.05
N LEU A 63 -17.71 11.51 -12.36
CA LEU A 63 -18.46 12.53 -13.12
C LEU A 63 -17.83 13.94 -13.12
N GLY A 64 -16.58 14.09 -12.65
CA GLY A 64 -15.82 15.35 -12.78
C GLY A 64 -16.31 16.52 -11.92
N ALA A 65 -17.27 16.33 -11.03
CA ALA A 65 -17.86 17.42 -10.23
C ALA A 65 -16.84 18.18 -9.35
N LYS A 66 -15.75 17.53 -8.95
CA LYS A 66 -14.65 18.14 -8.18
C LYS A 66 -13.43 18.48 -9.02
N GLY A 67 -13.50 18.28 -10.35
CA GLY A 67 -12.35 18.41 -11.25
C GLY A 67 -11.26 17.38 -10.93
N THR A 68 -10.07 17.65 -11.46
CA THR A 68 -8.86 16.86 -11.27
C THR A 68 -8.00 17.49 -10.19
N ILE A 69 -7.80 16.75 -9.10
CA ILE A 69 -6.96 17.17 -7.98
C ILE A 69 -5.60 16.50 -8.12
N PHE A 70 -4.54 17.30 -8.02
CA PHE A 70 -3.16 16.83 -7.95
C PHE A 70 -2.73 16.89 -6.49
N ASP A 71 -2.17 15.80 -5.99
CA ASP A 71 -1.59 15.69 -4.66
C ASP A 71 -0.15 15.18 -4.79
N ILE A 72 0.81 16.06 -4.51
CA ILE A 72 2.24 15.74 -4.54
C ILE A 72 2.74 15.60 -3.10
N GLU A 73 3.05 14.38 -2.69
CA GLU A 73 3.53 14.03 -1.35
C GLU A 73 5.05 13.85 -1.35
N PHE A 74 5.75 14.60 -0.50
CA PHE A 74 7.21 14.52 -0.34
C PHE A 74 7.61 13.75 0.92
N ASN A 75 8.83 13.22 0.92
CA ASN A 75 9.44 12.52 2.06
C ASN A 75 9.75 13.43 3.26
N ASN A 76 9.71 14.76 3.10
CA ASN A 76 9.85 15.73 4.19
C ASN A 76 8.51 15.99 4.93
N HIS A 77 7.54 15.10 4.74
CA HIS A 77 6.19 15.15 5.32
C HIS A 77 5.35 16.32 4.81
N SER A 78 5.70 16.94 3.68
CA SER A 78 4.83 17.93 3.03
C SER A 78 4.02 17.30 1.91
N SER A 79 2.80 17.79 1.73
CA SER A 79 1.98 17.53 0.56
C SER A 79 1.42 18.83 0.02
N PHE A 80 1.34 18.91 -1.31
CA PHE A 80 0.77 20.03 -2.03
C PHE A 80 -0.41 19.56 -2.86
N TYR A 81 -1.58 20.10 -2.54
CA TYR A 81 -2.82 19.89 -3.26
C TYR A 81 -3.09 21.07 -4.18
N TYR A 82 -3.45 20.82 -5.43
CA TYR A 82 -4.01 21.85 -6.31
C TYR A 82 -5.01 21.25 -7.28
N ASN A 83 -5.92 22.10 -7.76
CA ASN A 83 -6.94 21.72 -8.75
C ASN A 83 -6.64 22.39 -10.09
N LYS A 84 -6.50 21.61 -11.15
CA LYS A 84 -6.20 22.14 -12.49
C LYS A 84 -7.42 22.80 -13.13
N ASP A 85 -8.62 22.26 -12.88
CA ASP A 85 -9.86 22.69 -13.53
C ASP A 85 -10.51 23.87 -12.78
N PHE A 86 -10.20 24.01 -11.49
CA PHE A 86 -10.71 25.05 -10.61
C PHE A 86 -9.56 25.74 -9.85
N PRO A 87 -8.74 26.56 -10.52
CA PRO A 87 -7.56 27.19 -9.92
C PRO A 87 -7.89 28.06 -8.71
N ASP A 88 -9.07 28.72 -8.72
CA ASP A 88 -9.53 29.56 -7.60
C ASP A 88 -10.01 28.75 -6.39
N ARG A 89 -10.21 27.42 -6.54
CA ARG A 89 -10.58 26.51 -5.43
C ARG A 89 -9.37 25.95 -4.69
N GLY A 90 -8.21 26.57 -4.90
CA GLY A 90 -7.14 26.62 -3.92
C GLY A 90 -6.00 25.64 -4.18
N CYS A 91 -4.80 26.20 -4.10
CA CYS A 91 -3.60 25.44 -3.75
C CYS A 91 -3.53 25.34 -2.22
N ARG A 92 -3.26 24.16 -1.69
CA ARG A 92 -3.11 23.92 -0.26
C ARG A 92 -1.84 23.13 0.02
N ALA A 93 -1.01 23.65 0.92
CA ALA A 93 0.10 22.89 1.49
C ALA A 93 -0.34 22.29 2.83
N ILE A 94 -0.08 21.00 3.02
CA ILE A 94 -0.29 20.29 4.29
C ILE A 94 1.06 19.74 4.74
N LYS A 95 1.33 19.78 6.04
CA LYS A 95 2.43 19.05 6.66
C LYS A 95 1.85 17.93 7.49
N PHE A 96 2.18 16.69 7.15
CA PHE A 96 1.77 15.52 7.90
C PHE A 96 2.70 15.33 9.10
N GLU A 97 2.13 14.84 10.21
CA GLU A 97 2.90 14.48 11.40
C GLU A 97 3.60 13.13 11.26
N VAL A 98 3.14 12.31 10.30
CA VAL A 98 3.70 10.98 9.99
C VAL A 98 4.34 10.99 8.60
N GLY A 99 5.43 10.24 8.46
CA GLY A 99 6.08 10.00 7.18
C GLY A 99 5.31 9.04 6.28
N ARG A 100 5.77 8.92 5.03
CA ARG A 100 5.22 7.97 4.06
C ARG A 100 5.24 6.56 4.65
N CYS A 101 4.06 5.94 4.80
CA CYS A 101 3.98 4.54 5.19
C CYS A 101 4.73 3.68 4.16
N SER A 102 5.72 2.93 4.62
CA SER A 102 6.36 1.90 3.83
C SER A 102 5.31 0.84 3.48
N PRO A 103 5.22 0.39 2.21
CA PRO A 103 4.32 -0.71 1.84
C PRO A 103 4.79 -2.07 2.40
N PHE A 104 5.96 -2.12 3.04
CA PHE A 104 6.45 -3.31 3.72
C PHE A 104 6.11 -3.26 5.20
N ILE A 105 5.24 -4.17 5.60
CA ILE A 105 5.26 -4.69 6.96
C ILE A 105 6.28 -5.84 6.92
N GLU A 106 7.32 -5.81 7.75
CA GLU A 106 8.28 -6.94 7.83
C GLU A 106 7.58 -8.24 8.30
N ASP A 107 6.40 -8.11 8.92
CA ASP A 107 5.51 -9.19 9.35
C ASP A 107 4.28 -9.39 8.43
N VAL A 108 4.48 -9.54 7.12
CA VAL A 108 3.39 -10.02 6.25
C VAL A 108 3.15 -11.50 6.55
N VAL A 109 2.06 -11.80 7.26
CA VAL A 109 1.40 -13.10 7.12
C VAL A 109 0.87 -13.14 5.69
N VAL A 110 1.50 -13.93 4.82
CA VAL A 110 1.01 -14.12 3.45
C VAL A 110 -0.35 -14.81 3.52
N GLY A 111 -1.41 -14.00 3.51
CA GLY A 111 -2.77 -14.46 3.31
C GLY A 111 -2.86 -15.23 1.99
N GLY A 112 -3.58 -16.36 2.01
CA GLY A 112 -3.64 -17.32 0.92
C GLY A 112 -3.88 -16.69 -0.45
N LYS A 113 -3.24 -17.25 -1.49
CA LYS A 113 -3.38 -16.80 -2.88
C LYS A 113 -4.86 -16.79 -3.29
N ALA A 114 -5.46 -15.60 -3.37
CA ALA A 114 -6.71 -15.41 -4.08
C ALA A 114 -6.45 -15.63 -5.57
N HIS A 115 -7.05 -16.67 -6.15
CA HIS A 115 -7.04 -16.88 -7.59
C HIS A 115 -8.14 -16.00 -8.19
N ARG A 116 -7.82 -15.24 -9.24
CA ARG A 116 -8.85 -14.62 -10.08
C ARG A 116 -9.56 -15.76 -10.82
N GLY A 117 -10.84 -15.95 -10.52
CA GLY A 117 -11.74 -16.80 -11.30
C GLY A 117 -12.09 -16.17 -12.64
#